data_AF-A0A0A2MIW5-F1
#
_entry.id   AF-A0A0A2MIW5-F1
#
_cell.length_a   1.000
_cell.length_b   1.000
_cell.length_c   1.000
_cell.angle_alpha   90.00
_cell.angle_beta   90.00
_cell.angle_gamma   90.00
#
_symmetry.space_group_name_H-M   'P 1'
#
loop_
_entity.id
_entity.type
_entity.pdbx_description
1 polymer ?
#
loop_
_entity_poly.entity_id
_entity_poly.type
_entity_poly.pdbx_seq_one_letter_code
_entity_poly.pdbx_strand_id
1 'polypeptide(L)'
;MEFNTIIKAYLLPILIRYGFKIEEEFKNVIRFRSSAIKVNIVFSTFENSHFVEIGENIGELYPLDDNVAKNLFVSELSLDQVAPEVFLQNLSLLFQTELGGQILKGYITPLKIFVLEENKKYTDEIIHNQRLEKILKSWNSKNYKAFVDEIKDMDFNKLPPYFLLKYRIAQKKL
;
A
#
# COMPACT_ATOMS: atom_id res chain seq x y z
N MET A 1 -26.67 11.91 5.88
CA MET A 1 -26.86 10.71 6.72
C MET A 1 -25.58 10.50 7.52
N GLU A 2 -25.63 10.08 8.79
CA GLU A 2 -24.42 9.88 9.60
C GLU A 2 -23.57 8.73 9.03
N PHE A 3 -22.25 8.92 8.92
CA PHE A 3 -21.31 7.98 8.28
C PHE A 3 -21.56 6.51 8.68
N ASN A 4 -21.62 6.23 9.98
CA ASN A 4 -21.85 4.87 10.50
C ASN A 4 -23.18 4.27 10.05
N THR A 5 -24.22 5.09 9.90
CA THR A 5 -25.52 4.66 9.37
C THR A 5 -25.39 4.21 7.93
N ILE A 6 -24.60 4.94 7.12
CA ILE A 6 -24.35 4.56 5.71
C ILE A 6 -23.56 3.25 5.65
N ILE A 7 -22.52 3.09 6.47
CA ILE A 7 -21.77 1.82 6.52
C ILE A 7 -22.70 0.65 6.83
N LYS A 8 -23.53 0.79 7.86
CA LYS A 8 -24.48 -0.26 8.25
C LYS A 8 -25.48 -0.58 7.14
N ALA A 9 -25.88 0.39 6.33
CA ALA A 9 -26.78 0.14 5.21
C ALA A 9 -26.12 -0.66 4.07
N TYR A 10 -24.86 -0.34 3.73
CA TYR A 10 -24.19 -0.93 2.57
C TYR A 10 -23.40 -2.20 2.89
N LEU A 11 -22.60 -2.19 3.96
CA LEU A 11 -21.60 -3.24 4.21
C LEU A 11 -22.08 -4.30 5.20
N LEU A 12 -22.86 -3.94 6.22
CA LEU A 12 -23.34 -4.92 7.20
C LEU A 12 -24.09 -6.11 6.57
N PRO A 13 -24.97 -5.93 5.55
CA PRO A 13 -25.65 -7.06 4.89
C PRO A 13 -24.70 -8.03 4.18
N ILE A 14 -23.53 -7.54 3.75
CA ILE A 14 -22.48 -8.36 3.14
C ILE A 14 -21.72 -9.09 4.26
N LEU A 15 -21.24 -8.34 5.24
CA LEU A 15 -20.39 -8.84 6.32
C LEU A 15 -21.10 -9.89 7.20
N ILE A 16 -22.40 -9.74 7.48
CA ILE A 16 -23.17 -10.75 8.26
C ILE A 16 -23.15 -12.13 7.58
N ARG A 17 -23.11 -12.19 6.24
CA ARG A 17 -23.04 -13.47 5.50
C ARG A 17 -21.75 -14.25 5.79
N TYR A 18 -20.72 -13.56 6.26
CA TYR A 18 -19.44 -14.10 6.66
C TYR A 18 -19.28 -14.20 8.19
N GLY A 19 -20.36 -14.03 8.95
CA GLY A 19 -20.37 -14.18 10.40
C GLY A 19 -19.80 -12.98 11.17
N PHE A 20 -19.68 -11.81 10.53
CA PHE A 20 -19.25 -10.61 11.23
C PHE A 20 -20.36 -10.03 12.11
N LYS A 21 -19.93 -9.40 13.19
CA LYS A 21 -20.73 -8.56 14.08
C LYS A 21 -20.05 -7.20 14.24
N ILE A 22 -20.81 -6.19 14.63
CA ILE A 22 -20.22 -4.92 15.06
C ILE A 22 -19.57 -5.16 16.42
N GLU A 23 -18.27 -4.91 16.51
CA GLU A 23 -17.49 -4.99 17.76
C GLU A 23 -17.51 -3.65 18.49
N GLU A 24 -17.24 -2.57 17.76
CA GLU A 24 -17.20 -1.20 18.31
C GLU A 24 -17.77 -0.21 17.30
N GLU A 25 -18.44 0.82 17.82
CA GLU A 25 -18.97 1.93 17.04
C GLU A 25 -18.68 3.25 17.78
N PHE A 26 -17.90 4.13 17.15
CA PHE A 26 -17.65 5.50 17.59
C PHE A 26 -17.98 6.48 16.46
N LYS A 27 -17.98 7.77 16.72
CA LYS A 27 -18.18 8.77 15.67
C LYS A 27 -17.16 8.57 14.55
N ASN A 28 -17.65 8.35 13.32
CA ASN A 28 -16.86 8.12 12.11
C ASN A 28 -15.99 6.85 12.11
N VAL A 29 -16.21 5.93 13.05
CA VAL A 29 -15.43 4.69 13.17
C VAL A 29 -16.37 3.54 13.46
N ILE A 30 -16.21 2.45 12.70
CA ILE A 30 -16.92 1.21 12.96
C ILE A 30 -15.99 0.03 12.74
N ARG A 31 -16.01 -0.89 13.71
CA ARG A 31 -15.20 -2.10 13.70
C ARG A 31 -16.10 -3.30 13.63
N PHE A 32 -15.83 -4.17 12.67
CA PHE A 32 -16.51 -5.44 12.49
C PHE A 32 -15.58 -6.58 12.84
N ARG A 33 -16.13 -7.65 13.43
CA ARG A 33 -15.37 -8.84 13.80
C ARG A 33 -16.12 -10.13 13.50
N SER A 34 -15.44 -11.08 12.88
CA SER A 34 -15.85 -12.48 12.73
C SER A 34 -14.97 -13.39 13.59
N SER A 35 -15.14 -14.71 13.49
CA SER A 35 -14.27 -15.67 14.18
C SER A 35 -12.82 -15.65 13.68
N ALA A 36 -12.57 -15.19 12.45
CA ALA A 36 -11.25 -15.19 11.83
C ALA A 36 -10.67 -13.78 11.62
N ILE A 37 -11.52 -12.83 11.23
CA ILE A 37 -11.10 -11.54 10.67
C ILE A 37 -11.74 -10.37 11.42
N LYS A 38 -11.02 -9.26 11.49
CA LYS A 38 -11.53 -7.95 11.88
C LYS A 38 -11.41 -6.97 10.72
N VAL A 39 -12.38 -6.07 10.59
CA VAL A 39 -12.42 -4.99 9.58
C VAL A 39 -12.64 -3.67 10.31
N ASN A 40 -11.74 -2.72 10.12
CA ASN A 40 -11.88 -1.36 10.63
C ASN A 40 -12.25 -0.45 9.48
N ILE A 41 -13.26 0.39 9.67
CA ILE A 41 -13.65 1.42 8.69
C ILE A 41 -13.73 2.75 9.42
N VAL A 42 -12.98 3.73 8.91
CA VAL A 42 -12.76 5.03 9.51
C VAL A 42 -12.98 6.12 8.46
N PHE A 43 -13.61 7.21 8.86
CA PHE A 43 -13.61 8.45 8.09
C PHE A 43 -12.87 9.55 8.85
N SER A 44 -11.81 10.08 8.23
CA SER A 44 -11.04 11.19 8.76
C SER A 44 -11.67 12.51 8.31
N THR A 45 -12.26 13.24 9.26
CA THR A 45 -12.80 14.58 8.95
C THR A 45 -11.72 15.62 8.67
N PHE A 46 -10.48 15.38 9.14
CA PHE A 46 -9.36 16.30 8.91
C PHE A 46 -8.86 16.21 7.47
N GLU A 47 -8.71 14.99 6.97
CA GLU A 47 -8.22 14.72 5.62
C GLU A 47 -9.35 14.61 4.60
N ASN A 48 -10.60 14.55 5.07
CA ASN A 48 -11.79 14.25 4.26
C ASN A 48 -11.62 12.95 3.44
N SER A 49 -11.03 11.93 4.08
CA SER A 49 -10.63 10.67 3.47
C SER A 49 -11.24 9.47 4.20
N HIS A 50 -11.35 8.36 3.48
CA HIS A 50 -11.81 7.09 4.00
C HIS A 50 -10.62 6.16 4.21
N PHE A 51 -10.66 5.40 5.29
CA PHE A 51 -9.64 4.43 5.60
C PHE A 51 -10.29 3.12 6.01
N VAL A 52 -9.79 2.03 5.43
CA VAL A 52 -10.25 0.68 5.76
C VAL A 52 -9.04 -0.21 5.93
N GLU A 53 -9.09 -1.02 6.98
CA GLU A 53 -8.09 -2.06 7.22
C GLU A 53 -8.77 -3.38 7.51
N ILE A 54 -8.12 -4.46 7.10
CA ILE A 54 -8.61 -5.83 7.30
C ILE A 54 -7.45 -6.73 7.73
N GLY A 55 -7.73 -7.66 8.64
CA GLY A 55 -6.69 -8.56 9.12
C GLY A 55 -7.21 -9.60 10.08
N GLU A 56 -6.30 -10.46 10.54
CA GLU A 56 -6.63 -11.49 11.52
C GLU A 56 -6.99 -10.87 12.87
N ASN A 57 -7.83 -11.58 13.62
CA ASN A 57 -8.28 -11.13 14.94
C ASN A 57 -7.15 -10.76 15.91
N ILE A 58 -6.06 -11.53 15.92
CA ILE A 58 -4.89 -11.35 16.80
C ILE A 58 -3.66 -10.92 15.96
N GLY A 59 -3.86 -10.56 14.70
CA GLY A 59 -2.78 -10.21 13.77
C GLY A 59 -2.72 -8.74 13.41
N GLU A 60 -1.79 -8.49 12.49
CA GLU A 60 -1.65 -7.22 11.78
C GLU A 60 -2.90 -6.92 10.96
N LEU A 61 -3.13 -5.63 10.80
CA LEU A 61 -4.14 -5.08 9.91
C LEU A 61 -3.45 -4.58 8.65
N TYR A 62 -4.05 -4.89 7.51
CA TYR A 62 -3.56 -4.48 6.21
C TYR A 62 -4.54 -3.45 5.63
N PRO A 63 -4.07 -2.26 5.23
CA PRO A 63 -4.92 -1.26 4.61
C PRO A 63 -5.49 -1.77 3.28
N LEU A 64 -6.72 -1.39 2.95
CA LEU A 64 -7.29 -1.54 1.62
C LEU A 64 -7.35 -0.16 0.98
N ASP A 65 -6.36 0.14 0.14
CA ASP A 65 -6.26 1.41 -0.60
C ASP A 65 -6.42 1.19 -2.10
N ASP A 66 -6.26 2.26 -2.88
CA ASP A 66 -6.35 2.25 -4.34
C ASP A 66 -5.28 1.32 -4.97
N ASN A 67 -4.12 1.15 -4.35
CA ASN A 67 -3.09 0.24 -4.86
C ASN A 67 -3.50 -1.21 -4.66
N VAL A 68 -4.10 -1.55 -3.52
CA VAL A 68 -4.67 -2.88 -3.28
C VAL A 68 -5.82 -3.14 -4.26
N ALA A 69 -6.74 -2.20 -4.44
CA ALA A 69 -7.83 -2.33 -5.39
C ALA A 69 -7.30 -2.59 -6.81
N LYS A 70 -6.32 -1.80 -7.25
CA LYS A 70 -5.74 -1.90 -8.58
C LYS A 70 -4.90 -3.13 -8.81
N ASN A 71 -3.96 -3.42 -7.92
CA ASN A 71 -2.91 -4.39 -8.20
C ASN A 71 -3.22 -5.78 -7.63
N LEU A 72 -3.97 -5.86 -6.52
CA LEU A 72 -4.37 -7.14 -5.93
C LEU A 72 -5.75 -7.59 -6.44
N PHE A 73 -6.73 -6.69 -6.47
CA PHE A 73 -8.08 -7.00 -6.97
C PHE A 73 -8.26 -6.81 -8.47
N VAL A 74 -7.25 -6.26 -9.17
CA VAL A 74 -7.29 -5.95 -10.61
C VAL A 74 -8.51 -5.09 -10.96
N SER A 75 -8.73 -4.05 -10.14
CA SER A 75 -9.91 -3.20 -10.17
C SER A 75 -9.56 -1.73 -10.25
N GLU A 76 -10.21 -0.98 -11.14
CA GLU A 76 -10.05 0.49 -11.24
C GLU A 76 -10.94 1.25 -10.24
N LEU A 77 -11.47 0.57 -9.22
CA LEU A 77 -12.27 1.19 -8.17
C LEU A 77 -11.35 2.00 -7.24
N SER A 78 -11.70 3.27 -7.03
CA SER A 78 -11.00 4.14 -6.09
C SER A 78 -11.67 4.11 -4.72
N LEU A 79 -10.88 3.95 -3.67
CA LEU A 79 -11.26 3.95 -2.27
C LEU A 79 -10.87 5.26 -1.58
N ASP A 80 -9.79 5.92 -2.04
CA ASP A 80 -9.35 7.20 -1.50
C ASP A 80 -10.00 8.40 -2.22
N GLN A 81 -10.16 9.52 -1.51
CA GLN A 81 -10.66 10.81 -2.03
C GLN A 81 -12.00 10.77 -2.80
N VAL A 82 -12.81 9.73 -2.60
CA VAL A 82 -14.17 9.63 -3.15
C VAL A 82 -15.24 9.97 -2.10
N ALA A 83 -16.45 10.29 -2.56
CA ALA A 83 -17.59 10.50 -1.66
C ALA A 83 -17.90 9.23 -0.83
N PRO A 84 -18.42 9.34 0.40
CA PRO A 84 -18.68 8.19 1.27
C PRO A 84 -19.53 7.09 0.63
N GLU A 85 -20.56 7.46 -0.13
CA GLU A 85 -21.43 6.50 -0.81
C GLU A 85 -20.67 5.73 -1.89
N VAL A 86 -19.79 6.41 -2.64
CA VAL A 86 -18.95 5.80 -3.68
C VAL A 86 -17.90 4.89 -3.03
N PHE A 87 -17.24 5.35 -1.96
CA PHE A 87 -16.33 4.52 -1.17
C PHE A 87 -16.98 3.22 -0.73
N LEU A 88 -18.18 3.29 -0.15
CA LEU A 88 -18.89 2.11 0.37
C LEU A 88 -19.39 1.19 -0.75
N GLN A 89 -19.84 1.74 -1.87
CA GLN A 89 -20.18 0.95 -3.06
C GLN A 89 -18.97 0.21 -3.60
N ASN A 90 -17.83 0.89 -3.74
CA ASN A 90 -16.59 0.32 -4.24
C ASN A 90 -16.07 -0.77 -3.31
N LEU A 91 -16.04 -0.51 -2.00
CA LEU A 91 -15.65 -1.52 -1.00
C LEU A 91 -16.61 -2.72 -1.00
N SER A 92 -17.91 -2.48 -1.18
CA SER A 92 -18.91 -3.56 -1.31
C SER A 92 -18.63 -4.44 -2.53
N LEU A 93 -18.30 -3.83 -3.68
CA LEU A 93 -17.96 -4.55 -4.90
C LEU A 93 -16.69 -5.39 -4.71
N LEU A 94 -15.65 -4.82 -4.09
CA LEU A 94 -14.42 -5.56 -3.78
C LEU A 94 -14.71 -6.78 -2.90
N PHE A 95 -15.52 -6.64 -1.85
CA PHE A 95 -15.92 -7.75 -0.97
C PHE A 95 -16.83 -8.80 -1.62
N GLN A 96 -17.48 -8.45 -2.73
CA GLN A 96 -18.29 -9.39 -3.52
C GLN A 96 -17.49 -10.14 -4.59
N THR A 97 -16.24 -9.75 -4.86
CA THR A 97 -15.32 -10.53 -5.70
C THR A 97 -14.99 -11.87 -5.03
N GLU A 98 -14.47 -12.83 -5.81
CA GLU A 98 -14.00 -14.11 -5.28
C GLU A 98 -12.93 -13.91 -4.22
N LEU A 99 -11.90 -13.10 -4.51
CA LEU A 99 -10.82 -12.80 -3.57
C LEU A 99 -11.34 -12.09 -2.33
N GLY A 100 -12.24 -11.12 -2.48
CA GLY A 100 -12.84 -10.41 -1.35
C GLY A 100 -13.61 -11.34 -0.43
N GLY A 101 -14.40 -12.25 -1.00
CA GLY A 101 -15.10 -13.28 -0.24
C GLY A 101 -14.16 -14.26 0.46
N GLN A 102 -13.03 -14.62 -0.16
CA GLN A 102 -11.99 -15.46 0.47
C GLN A 102 -11.34 -14.73 1.64
N ILE A 103 -10.99 -13.45 1.48
CA ILE A 103 -10.41 -12.62 2.54
C ILE A 103 -11.38 -12.52 3.73
N LEU A 104 -12.66 -12.23 3.48
CA LEU A 104 -13.68 -12.17 4.53
C LEU A 104 -13.87 -13.51 5.28
N LYS A 105 -13.55 -14.64 4.66
CA LYS A 105 -13.55 -15.97 5.29
C LYS A 105 -12.29 -16.29 6.10
N GLY A 106 -11.26 -15.44 6.05
CA GLY A 106 -9.99 -15.67 6.76
C GLY A 106 -8.75 -15.83 5.88
N TYR A 107 -8.89 -15.85 4.55
CA TYR A 107 -7.74 -16.02 3.66
C TYR A 107 -6.99 -14.70 3.46
N ILE A 108 -6.21 -14.29 4.47
CA ILE A 108 -5.51 -13.00 4.49
C ILE A 108 -4.17 -13.02 3.73
N THR A 109 -3.64 -14.22 3.44
CA THR A 109 -2.30 -14.41 2.85
C THR A 109 -2.03 -13.53 1.62
N PRO A 110 -2.96 -13.36 0.66
CA PRO A 110 -2.71 -12.51 -0.51
C PRO A 110 -2.43 -11.04 -0.14
N LEU A 111 -3.19 -10.48 0.81
CA LEU A 111 -2.98 -9.12 1.30
C LEU A 111 -1.63 -8.98 1.99
N LYS A 112 -1.29 -9.94 2.85
CA LYS A 112 0.00 -9.96 3.54
C LYS A 112 1.17 -9.98 2.56
N ILE A 113 1.13 -10.87 1.56
CA ILE A 113 2.17 -10.97 0.54
C ILE A 113 2.28 -9.65 -0.23
N PHE A 114 1.14 -9.10 -0.66
CA PHE A 114 1.09 -7.84 -1.41
C PHE A 114 1.77 -6.70 -0.64
N VAL A 115 1.40 -6.48 0.63
CA VAL A 115 1.98 -5.44 1.48
C VAL A 115 3.48 -5.65 1.69
N LEU A 116 3.94 -6.89 1.86
CA LEU A 116 5.37 -7.20 1.99
C LEU A 116 6.14 -6.87 0.70
N GLU A 117 5.57 -7.16 -0.47
CA GLU A 117 6.17 -6.85 -1.76
C GLU A 117 6.24 -5.34 -2.01
N GLU A 118 5.18 -4.59 -1.68
CA GLU A 118 5.18 -3.13 -1.78
C GLU A 118 6.22 -2.50 -0.86
N ASN A 119 6.27 -2.94 0.40
CA ASN A 119 7.26 -2.46 1.37
C ASN A 119 8.69 -2.74 0.91
N LYS A 120 8.92 -3.91 0.32
CA LYS A 120 10.22 -4.27 -0.26
C LYS A 120 10.57 -3.36 -1.42
N LYS A 121 9.64 -3.15 -2.37
CA LYS A 121 9.85 -2.28 -3.53
C LYS A 121 10.19 -0.85 -3.11
N TYR A 122 9.44 -0.31 -2.15
CA TYR A 122 9.69 1.02 -1.59
C TYR A 122 11.07 1.11 -0.93
N THR A 123 11.43 0.12 -0.12
CA THR A 123 12.73 0.06 0.55
C THR A 123 13.89 -0.05 -0.44
N ASP A 124 13.74 -0.89 -1.47
CA ASP A 124 14.73 -1.07 -2.54
C ASP A 124 14.92 0.25 -3.32
N GLU A 125 13.85 1.00 -3.58
CA GLU A 125 13.90 2.30 -4.24
C GLU A 125 14.63 3.36 -3.39
N ILE A 126 14.35 3.43 -2.09
CA ILE A 126 15.08 4.32 -1.16
C ILE A 126 16.56 3.99 -1.17
N ILE A 127 16.91 2.71 -1.01
CA ILE A 127 18.32 2.27 -0.98
C ILE A 127 19.01 2.61 -2.31
N HIS A 128 18.32 2.41 -3.44
CA HIS A 128 18.83 2.77 -4.75
C HIS A 128 19.11 4.27 -4.85
N ASN A 129 18.16 5.12 -4.44
CA ASN A 129 18.30 6.57 -4.50
C ASN A 129 19.43 7.08 -3.58
N GLN A 130 19.54 6.55 -2.36
CA GLN A 130 20.64 6.88 -1.45
C GLN A 130 22.01 6.53 -2.03
N ARG A 131 22.13 5.41 -2.76
CA ARG A 131 23.37 5.06 -3.47
C ARG A 131 23.69 6.04 -4.59
N LEU A 132 22.69 6.42 -5.40
CA LEU A 132 22.87 7.42 -6.46
C LEU A 132 23.32 8.78 -5.90
N GLU A 133 22.76 9.21 -4.78
CA GLU A 133 23.17 10.45 -4.10
C GLU A 133 24.62 10.38 -3.61
N LYS A 134 25.02 9.26 -3.01
CA LYS A 134 26.40 9.03 -2.57
C LYS A 134 27.38 9.15 -3.74
N ILE A 135 27.07 8.49 -4.86
CA ILE A 135 27.88 8.57 -6.09
C ILE A 135 27.96 10.01 -6.59
N LEU A 136 26.84 10.74 -6.62
CA LEU A 136 26.84 12.15 -7.03
C LEU A 136 27.70 13.02 -6.11
N LYS A 137 27.71 12.76 -4.81
CA LYS A 137 28.58 13.46 -3.86
C LYS A 137 30.06 13.21 -4.15
N SER A 138 30.45 11.98 -4.47
CA SER A 138 31.82 11.62 -4.90
C SER A 138 32.21 12.36 -6.19
N TRP A 139 31.30 12.45 -7.16
CA TRP A 139 31.53 13.24 -8.38
C TRP A 139 31.73 14.73 -8.10
N ASN A 140 30.82 15.33 -7.32
CA ASN A 140 30.81 16.76 -7.03
C ASN A 140 32.04 17.20 -6.23
N SER A 141 32.57 16.32 -5.37
CA SER A 141 33.83 16.51 -4.64
C SER A 141 35.09 16.21 -5.47
N LYS A 142 34.93 15.88 -6.77
CA LYS A 142 36.01 15.47 -7.68
C LYS A 142 36.79 14.23 -7.19
N ASN A 143 36.22 13.42 -6.31
CA ASN A 143 36.80 12.15 -5.88
C ASN A 143 36.48 11.06 -6.93
N TYR A 144 37.21 11.10 -8.05
CA TYR A 144 36.96 10.20 -9.19
C TYR A 144 37.21 8.73 -8.86
N LYS A 145 38.09 8.42 -7.90
CA LYS A 145 38.37 7.05 -7.48
C LYS A 145 37.16 6.47 -6.76
N ALA A 146 36.68 7.17 -5.73
CA ALA A 146 35.46 6.75 -5.01
C ALA A 146 34.25 6.69 -5.94
N PHE A 147 34.10 7.64 -6.87
CA PHE A 147 33.02 7.62 -7.86
C PHE A 147 33.03 6.34 -8.73
N VAL A 148 34.21 5.93 -9.22
CA VAL A 148 34.35 4.73 -10.05
C VAL A 148 34.10 3.47 -9.23
N ASP A 149 34.61 3.39 -8.01
CA ASP A 149 34.44 2.23 -7.13
C ASP A 149 32.97 2.05 -6.74
N GLU A 150 32.28 3.13 -6.36
CA GLU A 150 30.85 3.10 -5.99
C GLU A 150 29.94 2.71 -7.16
N ILE A 151 30.31 3.04 -8.40
CA ILE A 151 29.55 2.61 -9.60
C ILE A 151 29.77 1.13 -9.92
N LYS A 152 30.99 0.61 -9.72
CA LYS A 152 31.27 -0.82 -9.99
C LYS A 152 30.47 -1.76 -9.09
N ASP A 153 30.14 -1.30 -7.88
CA ASP A 153 29.31 -2.04 -6.93
C ASP A 153 27.81 -1.96 -7.26
N MET A 154 27.43 -1.28 -8.34
CA MET A 154 26.05 -1.22 -8.84
C MET A 154 25.88 -1.99 -10.15
N ASP A 155 24.66 -2.48 -10.36
CA ASP A 155 24.23 -3.00 -11.65
C ASP A 155 24.15 -1.83 -12.65
N PHE A 156 25.04 -1.83 -13.64
CA PHE A 156 25.13 -0.80 -14.68
C PHE A 156 23.81 -0.61 -15.45
N ASN A 157 22.99 -1.65 -15.55
CA ASN A 157 21.69 -1.57 -16.25
C ASN A 157 20.66 -0.76 -15.46
N LYS A 158 20.87 -0.59 -14.15
CA LYS A 158 20.00 0.18 -13.26
C LYS A 158 20.46 1.63 -13.08
N LEU A 159 21.55 2.03 -13.74
CA LEU A 159 22.07 3.40 -13.62
C LEU A 159 21.43 4.33 -14.66
N PRO A 160 21.04 5.56 -14.27
CA PRO A 160 20.63 6.57 -15.24
C PRO A 160 21.75 6.85 -16.28
N PRO A 161 21.40 7.09 -17.56
CA PRO A 161 22.40 7.24 -18.63
C PRO A 161 23.48 8.29 -18.37
N TYR A 162 23.17 9.35 -17.64
CA TYR A 162 24.15 10.40 -17.32
C TYR A 162 25.25 9.93 -16.37
N PHE A 163 25.01 8.92 -15.51
CA PHE A 163 26.06 8.33 -14.67
C PHE A 163 27.09 7.57 -15.50
N LEU A 164 26.66 6.90 -16.58
CA LEU A 164 27.57 6.18 -17.49
C LEU A 164 28.53 7.14 -18.19
N LEU A 165 28.05 8.32 -18.59
CA LEU A 165 28.91 9.36 -19.15
C LEU A 165 29.93 9.85 -18.13
N LYS A 166 29.49 10.16 -16.90
CA LYS A 166 30.37 10.57 -15.80
C LYS A 166 31.40 9.50 -15.46
N TYR A 167 31.02 8.22 -15.50
CA TYR A 167 31.91 7.08 -15.29
C TYR A 167 33.05 7.03 -16.30
N ARG A 168 32.73 7.16 -17.60
CA ARG A 168 33.76 7.22 -18.65
C ARG A 168 34.70 8.41 -18.47
N ILE A 169 34.20 9.55 -18.00
CA ILE A 169 35.03 10.73 -17.72
C ILE A 169 35.91 10.50 -16.50
N ALA A 170 35.36 9.96 -15.40
CA ALA A 170 36.10 9.67 -14.18
C ALA A 170 37.24 8.68 -14.43
N GLN A 171 36.98 7.61 -15.20
CA GLN A 171 38.00 6.63 -15.58
C GLN A 171 39.17 7.25 -16.36
N LYS A 172 38.93 8.25 -17.21
CA LYS A 172 39.99 8.96 -17.95
C LYS A 172 40.81 9.93 -17.09
N LYS A 173 40.31 10.27 -15.90
CA LYS A 173 40.94 11.21 -14.96
C LYS A 173 41.70 10.52 -13.82
N LEU A 174 41.59 9.19 -13.73
CA LEU A 174 42.39 8.34 -12.86
C LEU A 174 43.69 7.96 -13.56
#